data_AF-A0A1V4HMY6-F1
#
_entry.id   AF-A0A1V4HMY6-F1
#
_cell.length_a   1.000
_cell.length_b   1.000
_cell.length_c   1.000
_cell.angle_alpha   90.00
_cell.angle_beta   90.00
_cell.angle_gamma   90.00
#
_symmetry.space_group_name_H-M   'P 1'
#
loop_
_entity.id
_entity.type
_entity.pdbx_description
1 polymer ?
#
loop_
_entity_poly.entity_id
_entity_poly.type
_entity_poly.pdbx_seq_one_letter_code
_entity_poly.pdbx_strand_id
1 'polypeptide(L)'
;MYIAVNDGTIHALNPSDGKEKWTSKIGFTFTVYLTTGKDGTIYLSNNTDTFYAIKPNGSIKWTYQAGGIIKTASAVGPDGTIYFGAADNKLYALLPDGTKLWDVSLGGNPSAPAIGADGTIYVSTSDQNLSAFGPDKTLKWKTTFRKAITAPIVGPNGTIHLQSADGMVHALNPSDGSTQWRHDIGTPAEITPPAIGADGTVYTVEPIDANMNLFALRVPIDGITLNKTSLNLKTNESENLSVKLSPENAPNQKVVWKSSNEGVATVDNTGKVFALSSGKATISAKSDDGGKIATCEVVVESPAGAIEVVSVNVSPAALSLTANQSGNLTASILPANATNHKVIWESSNSGIAQVNESGQVMGISPGTAVISAKTIDGGYSATSQITVLKGTATQGSAPFTDTNGHWANKEIAKAYELHIVNGYPDFTFRPDGSVTRAEFVVMLMNALKPEVQGAELTFQDKSEIAVWAEKAISQTVQLGIVSGYPDGTFRPGANITHAEMATIVSKTSGIPLDSSMRTGFTDDADIPDWARGAVSAAEKNGIIIVGGKTSGSFTPQALSTRAEAAAWLVNMLGIQAKG
;
A
#
# COMPACT_ATOMS: atom_id res chain seq x y z
N MET A 1 -0.07 21.67 -3.13
CA MET A 1 -0.02 22.41 -1.86
C MET A 1 -0.39 23.85 -2.16
N TYR A 2 -1.21 24.50 -1.34
CA TYR A 2 -1.58 25.91 -1.52
C TYR A 2 -1.08 26.70 -0.32
N ILE A 3 -0.46 27.85 -0.57
CA ILE A 3 0.08 28.75 0.46
C ILE A 3 -0.52 30.14 0.21
N ALA A 4 -1.13 30.72 1.23
CA ALA A 4 -1.54 32.11 1.21
C ALA A 4 -0.54 32.94 2.02
N VAL A 5 -0.09 34.07 1.47
CA VAL A 5 0.84 35.01 2.11
C VAL A 5 0.13 36.30 2.48
N ASN A 6 0.64 36.98 3.52
CA ASN A 6 0.01 38.16 4.14
C ASN A 6 -0.17 39.36 3.19
N ASP A 7 0.49 39.36 2.02
CA ASP A 7 0.33 40.38 0.97
C ASP A 7 -0.89 40.13 0.05
N GLY A 8 -1.69 39.12 0.38
CA GLY A 8 -2.91 38.77 -0.33
C GLY A 8 -2.69 37.91 -1.56
N THR A 9 -1.54 37.27 -1.64
CA THR A 9 -1.14 36.39 -2.73
C THR A 9 -1.38 34.92 -2.33
N ILE A 10 -1.94 34.13 -3.26
CA ILE A 10 -2.05 32.68 -3.13
C ILE A 10 -1.10 32.04 -4.13
N HIS A 11 -0.23 31.17 -3.63
CA HIS A 11 0.67 30.33 -4.41
C HIS A 11 0.12 28.90 -4.43
N ALA A 12 0.02 28.33 -5.62
CA ALA A 12 -0.14 26.90 -5.79
C ALA A 12 1.21 26.28 -6.07
N LEU A 13 1.65 25.36 -5.21
CA LEU A 13 2.90 24.63 -5.35
C LEU A 13 2.63 23.17 -5.71
N ASN A 14 3.47 22.62 -6.59
CA ASN A 14 3.59 21.18 -6.79
C ASN A 14 3.97 20.51 -5.46
N PRO A 15 3.15 19.58 -4.94
CA PRO A 15 3.49 18.88 -3.70
C PRO A 15 4.79 18.07 -3.78
N SER A 16 5.16 17.61 -4.98
CA SER A 16 6.29 16.71 -5.21
C SER A 16 7.66 17.40 -5.26
N ASP A 17 7.72 18.64 -5.72
CA ASP A 17 8.98 19.37 -5.93
C ASP A 17 8.96 20.82 -5.41
N GLY A 18 7.84 21.26 -4.84
CA GLY A 18 7.67 22.61 -4.31
C GLY A 18 7.62 23.71 -5.36
N LYS A 19 7.69 23.40 -6.67
CA LYS A 19 7.67 24.42 -7.72
C LYS A 19 6.31 25.09 -7.82
N GLU A 20 6.32 26.38 -8.08
CA GLU A 20 5.11 27.17 -8.28
C GLU A 20 4.39 26.77 -9.57
N LYS A 21 3.14 26.32 -9.43
CA LYS A 21 2.19 26.10 -10.54
C LYS A 21 1.61 27.41 -11.03
N TRP A 22 1.18 28.25 -10.09
CA TRP A 22 0.64 29.57 -10.35
C TRP A 22 0.64 30.42 -9.09
N THR A 23 0.56 31.73 -9.31
CA THR A 23 0.35 32.74 -8.28
C THR A 23 -0.84 33.62 -8.66
N SER A 24 -1.72 33.89 -7.70
CA SER A 24 -2.87 34.78 -7.87
C SER A 24 -2.92 35.80 -6.75
N LYS A 25 -2.95 37.09 -7.11
CA LYS A 25 -3.08 38.19 -6.14
C LYS A 25 -4.54 38.56 -6.00
N ILE A 26 -5.07 38.39 -4.79
CA ILE A 26 -6.49 38.58 -4.48
C ILE A 26 -6.70 39.83 -3.60
N GLY A 27 -5.61 40.51 -3.24
CA GLY A 27 -5.65 41.85 -2.64
C GLY A 27 -6.00 41.87 -1.16
N PHE A 28 -5.65 40.82 -0.43
CA PHE A 28 -5.87 40.73 1.02
C PHE A 28 -4.67 41.30 1.80
N THR A 29 -4.91 41.83 3.00
CA THR A 29 -3.86 42.36 3.91
C THR A 29 -3.87 41.67 5.29
N PHE A 30 -4.54 40.53 5.41
CA PHE A 30 -4.84 39.86 6.68
C PHE A 30 -4.63 38.34 6.60
N THR A 31 -4.59 37.68 7.77
CA THR A 31 -4.54 36.22 7.92
C THR A 31 -5.59 35.53 7.05
N VAL A 32 -5.16 34.53 6.28
CA VAL A 32 -6.01 33.74 5.38
C VAL A 32 -6.25 32.37 5.97
N TYR A 33 -7.49 31.90 5.93
CA TYR A 33 -7.87 30.53 6.29
C TYR A 33 -8.33 29.81 5.03
N LEU A 34 -7.80 28.61 4.77
CA LEU A 34 -8.03 27.89 3.52
C LEU A 34 -8.45 26.44 3.75
N THR A 35 -9.34 25.96 2.89
CA THR A 35 -9.77 24.55 2.81
C THR A 35 -9.93 24.16 1.34
N THR A 36 -9.69 22.90 0.99
CA THR A 36 -9.81 22.41 -0.39
C THR A 36 -10.97 21.43 -0.53
N GLY A 37 -11.81 21.62 -1.55
CA GLY A 37 -12.83 20.65 -1.97
C GLY A 37 -12.23 19.51 -2.80
N LYS A 38 -13.01 18.43 -2.97
CA LYS A 38 -12.62 17.24 -3.76
C LYS A 38 -12.36 17.56 -5.24
N ASP A 39 -13.00 18.59 -5.79
CA ASP A 39 -12.82 19.08 -7.16
C ASP A 39 -11.61 20.04 -7.31
N GLY A 40 -10.84 20.23 -6.24
CA GLY A 40 -9.72 21.16 -6.18
C GLY A 40 -10.14 22.63 -6.00
N THR A 41 -11.43 22.93 -5.83
CA THR A 41 -11.87 24.28 -5.44
C THR A 41 -11.25 24.66 -4.10
N ILE A 42 -10.71 25.87 -4.02
CA ILE A 42 -10.12 26.45 -2.81
C ILE A 42 -11.17 27.35 -2.17
N TYR A 43 -11.55 27.03 -0.94
CA TYR A 43 -12.43 27.86 -0.13
C TYR A 43 -11.58 28.68 0.83
N LEU A 44 -11.85 29.98 0.91
CA LEU A 44 -11.05 30.86 1.74
C LEU A 44 -11.85 31.97 2.43
N SER A 45 -11.29 32.41 3.55
CA SER A 45 -11.70 33.60 4.29
C SER A 45 -10.46 34.38 4.73
N ASN A 46 -10.62 35.68 4.98
CA ASN A 46 -9.50 36.62 5.16
C ASN A 46 -9.79 37.72 6.19
N ASN A 47 -10.43 37.39 7.33
CA ASN A 47 -10.86 38.37 8.33
C ASN A 47 -11.79 39.47 7.78
N THR A 48 -12.50 39.19 6.70
CA THR A 48 -13.64 39.99 6.21
C THR A 48 -14.93 39.20 6.34
N ASP A 49 -16.06 39.82 6.04
CA ASP A 49 -17.37 39.16 5.95
C ASP A 49 -17.56 38.40 4.62
N THR A 50 -16.58 38.41 3.73
CA THR A 50 -16.67 37.75 2.41
C THR A 50 -15.94 36.41 2.42
N PHE A 51 -16.66 35.36 2.02
CA PHE A 51 -16.15 34.03 1.77
C PHE A 51 -15.95 33.83 0.27
N TYR A 52 -14.81 33.25 -0.14
CA TYR A 52 -14.51 33.06 -1.56
C TYR A 52 -14.36 31.57 -1.87
N ALA A 53 -14.85 31.17 -3.03
CA ALA A 53 -14.44 29.94 -3.69
C ALA A 53 -13.61 30.27 -4.93
N ILE A 54 -12.49 29.61 -5.09
CA ILE A 54 -11.52 29.82 -6.15
C ILE A 54 -11.29 28.51 -6.88
N LYS A 55 -11.33 28.56 -8.21
CA LYS A 55 -11.05 27.40 -9.06
C LYS A 55 -9.58 26.98 -8.93
N PRO A 56 -9.22 25.73 -9.25
CA PRO A 56 -7.82 25.27 -9.24
C PRO A 56 -6.86 26.10 -10.10
N ASN A 57 -7.36 26.93 -11.02
CA ASN A 57 -6.58 27.83 -11.88
C ASN A 57 -6.41 29.25 -11.30
N GLY A 58 -6.84 29.50 -10.05
CA GLY A 58 -6.68 30.78 -9.37
C GLY A 58 -7.76 31.83 -9.65
N SER A 59 -8.74 31.54 -10.52
CA SER A 59 -9.87 32.43 -10.79
C SER A 59 -11.00 32.26 -9.77
N ILE A 60 -11.67 33.36 -9.41
CA ILE A 60 -12.83 33.33 -8.52
C ILE A 60 -13.96 32.50 -9.16
N LYS A 61 -14.45 31.50 -8.43
CA LYS A 61 -15.61 30.67 -8.78
C LYS A 61 -16.89 31.38 -8.36
N TRP A 62 -16.95 31.85 -7.11
CA TRP A 62 -18.05 32.63 -6.53
C TRP A 62 -17.61 33.28 -5.22
N THR A 63 -18.40 34.24 -4.74
CA THR A 63 -18.25 34.88 -3.42
C THR A 63 -19.56 34.84 -2.65
N TYR A 64 -19.48 34.75 -1.32
CA TYR A 64 -20.62 34.80 -0.42
C TYR A 64 -20.38 35.81 0.70
N GLN A 65 -21.33 36.72 0.94
CA GLN A 65 -21.23 37.69 2.03
C GLN A 65 -21.99 37.20 3.26
N ALA A 66 -21.27 36.92 4.35
CA ALA A 66 -21.81 36.53 5.64
C ALA A 66 -22.30 37.75 6.44
N GLY A 67 -23.01 37.51 7.54
CA GLY A 67 -23.50 38.56 8.42
C GLY A 67 -22.44 39.14 9.36
N GLY A 68 -21.25 38.50 9.43
CA GLY A 68 -20.15 38.92 10.27
C GLY A 68 -18.81 38.47 9.73
N ILE A 69 -17.74 38.94 10.36
CA ILE A 69 -16.36 38.65 9.97
C ILE A 69 -16.06 37.16 10.12
N ILE A 70 -15.42 36.57 9.10
CA ILE A 70 -15.03 35.16 9.06
C ILE A 70 -13.55 35.06 9.45
N LYS A 71 -13.29 34.55 10.66
CA LYS A 71 -11.94 34.40 11.25
C LYS A 71 -11.55 32.94 11.48
N THR A 72 -12.16 32.02 10.72
CA THR A 72 -11.98 30.59 10.89
C THR A 72 -11.81 29.90 9.55
N ALA A 73 -11.13 28.77 9.58
CA ALA A 73 -11.13 27.84 8.45
C ALA A 73 -12.53 27.25 8.26
N SER A 74 -12.83 26.87 7.03
CA SER A 74 -14.05 26.13 6.68
C SER A 74 -13.83 24.62 6.74
N ALA A 75 -14.90 23.85 6.74
CA ALA A 75 -14.85 22.40 6.54
C ALA A 75 -15.76 22.00 5.37
N VAL A 76 -15.37 20.94 4.65
CA VAL A 76 -16.10 20.44 3.48
C VAL A 76 -16.63 19.05 3.79
N GLY A 77 -17.95 18.88 3.73
CA GLY A 77 -18.65 17.63 3.99
C GLY A 77 -18.40 16.57 2.91
N PRO A 78 -18.73 15.29 3.19
CA PRO A 78 -18.59 14.22 2.21
C PRO A 78 -19.33 14.46 0.89
N ASP A 79 -20.44 15.19 0.94
CA ASP A 79 -21.30 15.62 -0.17
C ASP A 79 -20.81 16.89 -0.88
N GLY A 80 -19.76 17.54 -0.36
CA GLY A 80 -19.22 18.80 -0.87
C GLY A 80 -19.78 20.06 -0.21
N THR A 81 -20.74 19.94 0.72
CA THR A 81 -21.29 21.09 1.45
C THR A 81 -20.19 21.79 2.28
N ILE A 82 -20.14 23.12 2.22
CA ILE A 82 -19.13 23.94 2.90
C ILE A 82 -19.71 24.53 4.18
N TYR A 83 -19.01 24.32 5.29
CA TYR A 83 -19.39 24.82 6.61
C TYR A 83 -18.36 25.80 7.15
N PHE A 84 -18.80 26.96 7.65
CA PHE A 84 -17.90 27.92 8.30
C PHE A 84 -18.62 28.76 9.35
N GLY A 85 -17.87 29.22 10.34
CA GLY A 85 -18.36 30.11 11.39
C GLY A 85 -18.03 31.57 11.12
N ALA A 86 -18.92 32.48 11.52
CA ALA A 86 -18.70 33.92 11.43
C ALA A 86 -19.00 34.66 12.75
N ALA A 87 -18.46 35.87 12.89
CA ALA A 87 -18.50 36.67 14.11
C ALA A 87 -19.91 37.22 14.48
N ASP A 88 -20.91 36.98 13.65
CA ASP A 88 -22.32 37.18 13.99
C ASP A 88 -22.92 36.00 14.78
N ASN A 89 -22.05 35.14 15.33
CA ASN A 89 -22.34 33.97 16.15
C ASN A 89 -23.12 32.87 15.39
N LYS A 90 -22.91 32.77 14.07
CA LYS A 90 -23.58 31.77 13.23
C LYS A 90 -22.63 30.77 12.60
N LEU A 91 -23.12 29.54 12.45
CA LEU A 91 -22.60 28.54 11.52
C LEU A 91 -23.39 28.61 10.22
N TYR A 92 -22.68 28.70 9.11
CA TYR A 92 -23.21 28.71 7.75
C TYR A 92 -22.95 27.38 7.06
N ALA A 93 -23.89 26.97 6.20
CA ALA A 93 -23.74 25.87 5.25
C ALA A 93 -24.05 26.34 3.84
N LEU A 94 -23.11 26.16 2.90
CA LEU A 94 -23.24 26.50 1.48
C LEU A 94 -23.09 25.26 0.61
N LEU A 95 -23.84 25.20 -0.49
CA LEU A 95 -23.61 24.25 -1.58
C LEU A 95 -22.27 24.54 -2.30
N PRO A 96 -21.69 23.57 -3.03
CA PRO A 96 -20.49 23.77 -3.85
C PRO A 96 -20.54 24.91 -4.87
N ASP A 97 -21.75 25.35 -5.23
CA ASP A 97 -22.01 26.47 -6.15
C ASP A 97 -22.12 27.84 -5.45
N GLY A 98 -22.02 27.88 -4.11
CA GLY A 98 -22.09 29.09 -3.30
C GLY A 98 -23.49 29.42 -2.77
N THR A 99 -24.51 28.64 -3.13
CA THR A 99 -25.88 28.83 -2.64
C THR A 99 -25.97 28.49 -1.16
N LYS A 100 -26.55 29.36 -0.34
CA LYS A 100 -26.79 29.07 1.09
C LYS A 100 -27.84 27.97 1.24
N LEU A 101 -27.47 26.87 1.90
CA LEU A 101 -28.41 25.87 2.39
C LEU A 101 -29.12 26.35 3.65
N TRP A 102 -28.33 26.71 4.66
CA TRP A 102 -28.86 27.16 5.94
C TRP A 102 -27.81 27.92 6.75
N ASP A 103 -28.27 28.64 7.77
CA ASP A 103 -27.47 29.18 8.86
C ASP A 103 -28.13 28.90 10.22
N VAL A 104 -27.33 28.79 11.28
CA VAL A 104 -27.81 28.57 12.66
C VAL A 104 -27.02 29.40 13.67
N SER A 105 -27.73 30.02 14.62
CA SER A 105 -27.11 30.79 15.70
C SER A 105 -26.59 29.88 16.81
N LEU A 106 -25.34 30.09 17.24
CA LEU A 106 -24.64 29.23 18.21
C LEU A 106 -24.48 29.85 19.61
N GLY A 107 -24.82 31.12 19.78
CA GLY A 107 -24.78 31.83 21.08
C GLY A 107 -23.42 32.43 21.46
N GLY A 108 -22.34 31.98 20.81
CA GLY A 108 -21.00 32.55 20.92
C GLY A 108 -20.26 32.52 19.59
N ASN A 109 -19.06 33.10 19.57
CA ASN A 109 -18.26 33.18 18.36
C ASN A 109 -17.76 31.77 18.00
N PRO A 110 -18.07 31.24 16.80
CA PRO A 110 -17.69 29.90 16.40
C PRO A 110 -16.21 29.77 16.05
N SER A 111 -15.64 28.64 16.45
CA SER A 111 -14.35 28.11 15.96
C SER A 111 -14.48 27.51 14.55
N ALA A 112 -13.36 27.06 13.98
CA ALA A 112 -13.38 26.25 12.77
C ALA A 112 -14.17 24.95 13.02
N PRO A 113 -15.14 24.60 12.16
CA PRO A 113 -15.89 23.35 12.30
C PRO A 113 -15.03 22.13 11.91
N ALA A 114 -15.36 20.98 12.48
CA ALA A 114 -14.87 19.68 12.04
C ALA A 114 -16.03 18.78 11.62
N ILE A 115 -15.80 17.85 10.70
CA ILE A 115 -16.85 17.01 10.11
C ILE A 115 -16.53 15.54 10.31
N GLY A 116 -17.47 14.79 10.86
CA GLY A 116 -17.41 13.34 10.97
C GLY A 116 -17.66 12.65 9.64
N ALA A 117 -17.26 11.39 9.51
CA ALA A 117 -17.46 10.60 8.30
C ALA A 117 -18.95 10.44 7.93
N ASP A 118 -19.85 10.53 8.91
CA ASP A 118 -21.31 10.51 8.74
C ASP A 118 -21.91 11.87 8.33
N GLY A 119 -21.07 12.90 8.16
CA GLY A 119 -21.49 14.27 7.85
C GLY A 119 -21.87 15.11 9.07
N THR A 120 -21.76 14.59 10.31
CA THR A 120 -22.02 15.38 11.52
C THR A 120 -21.01 16.53 11.63
N ILE A 121 -21.51 17.74 11.89
CA ILE A 121 -20.70 18.96 12.03
C ILE A 121 -20.49 19.26 13.51
N TYR A 122 -19.23 19.33 13.93
CA TYR A 122 -18.82 19.69 15.28
C TYR A 122 -18.24 21.09 15.29
N VAL A 123 -18.77 21.96 16.14
CA VAL A 123 -18.31 23.35 16.25
C VAL A 123 -18.24 23.76 17.70
N SER A 124 -17.10 24.29 18.11
CA SER A 124 -16.94 24.91 19.43
C SER A 124 -17.19 26.41 19.35
N THR A 125 -17.60 27.02 20.45
CA THR A 125 -17.89 28.45 20.56
C THR A 125 -17.20 29.11 21.75
N SER A 126 -17.00 30.43 21.67
CA SER A 126 -16.39 31.24 22.73
C SER A 126 -17.17 31.23 24.06
N ASP A 127 -18.42 30.78 24.06
CA ASP A 127 -19.24 30.57 25.26
C ASP A 127 -19.04 29.18 25.90
N GLN A 128 -17.94 28.49 25.55
CA GLN A 128 -17.46 27.22 26.12
C GLN A 128 -18.33 26.01 25.74
N ASN A 129 -19.06 26.10 24.64
CA ASN A 129 -19.89 25.00 24.17
C ASN A 129 -19.28 24.30 22.97
N LEU A 130 -19.38 22.97 22.94
CA LEU A 130 -19.23 22.15 21.74
C LEU A 130 -20.63 21.68 21.31
N SER A 131 -20.99 21.89 20.06
CA SER A 131 -22.28 21.46 19.52
C SER A 131 -22.08 20.55 18.31
N ALA A 132 -22.93 19.53 18.18
CA ALA A 132 -22.98 18.61 17.05
C ALA A 132 -24.27 18.81 16.26
N PHE A 133 -24.16 19.05 14.96
CA PHE A 133 -25.29 19.24 14.05
C PHE A 133 -25.31 18.16 12.96
N GLY A 134 -26.49 17.71 12.56
CA GLY A 134 -26.67 16.98 11.32
C GLY A 134 -26.45 17.88 10.09
N PRO A 135 -26.19 17.30 8.90
CA PRO A 135 -26.11 18.05 7.64
C PRO A 135 -27.35 18.89 7.32
N ASP A 136 -28.50 18.52 7.90
CA ASP A 136 -29.81 19.16 7.77
C ASP A 136 -30.08 20.25 8.83
N LYS A 137 -29.04 20.70 9.56
CA LYS A 137 -29.11 21.68 10.66
C LYS A 137 -29.71 21.14 11.98
N THR A 138 -30.09 19.86 12.07
CA THR A 138 -30.61 19.31 13.33
C THR A 138 -29.54 19.32 14.42
N LEU A 139 -29.83 19.89 15.60
CA LEU A 139 -28.94 19.79 16.76
C LEU A 139 -29.02 18.37 17.32
N LYS A 140 -27.92 17.61 17.25
CA LYS A 140 -27.83 16.26 17.81
C LYS A 140 -27.60 16.32 19.32
N TRP A 141 -26.59 17.10 19.74
CA TRP A 141 -26.25 17.30 21.14
C TRP A 141 -25.39 18.56 21.34
N LYS A 142 -25.28 18.99 22.60
CA LYS A 142 -24.46 20.12 23.04
C LYS A 142 -23.79 19.81 24.38
N THR A 143 -22.48 19.99 24.47
CA THR A 143 -21.68 19.81 25.68
C THR A 143 -21.07 21.13 26.12
N THR A 144 -21.27 21.52 27.38
CA THR A 144 -20.72 22.75 27.97
C THR A 144 -19.48 22.43 28.82
N PHE A 145 -18.40 23.16 28.57
CA PHE A 145 -17.14 23.05 29.29
C PHE A 145 -17.01 24.15 30.35
N ARG A 146 -16.11 23.92 31.33
CA ARG A 146 -15.85 24.86 32.42
C ARG A 146 -14.89 25.99 32.05
N LYS A 147 -14.19 25.84 30.93
CA LYS A 147 -13.17 26.75 30.41
C LYS A 147 -13.31 26.84 28.90
N ALA A 148 -12.69 27.88 28.33
CA ALA A 148 -12.56 28.03 26.88
C ALA A 148 -11.96 26.77 26.27
N ILE A 149 -12.45 26.40 25.09
CA ILE A 149 -12.06 25.21 24.34
C ILE A 149 -11.58 25.60 22.95
N THR A 150 -10.70 24.78 22.39
CA THR A 150 -10.21 24.94 21.01
C THR A 150 -11.23 24.45 20.00
N ALA A 151 -10.97 24.75 18.72
CA ALA A 151 -11.65 24.07 17.62
C ALA A 151 -11.55 22.54 17.79
N PRO A 152 -12.63 21.79 17.53
CA PRO A 152 -12.61 20.34 17.60
C PRO A 152 -11.86 19.76 16.40
N ILE A 153 -11.28 18.58 16.58
CA ILE A 153 -10.82 17.70 15.51
C ILE A 153 -11.52 16.35 15.62
N VAL A 154 -11.66 15.63 14.52
CA VAL A 154 -12.29 14.30 14.49
C VAL A 154 -11.25 13.26 14.10
N GLY A 155 -11.11 12.22 14.93
CA GLY A 155 -10.20 11.11 14.66
C GLY A 155 -10.76 10.08 13.68
N PRO A 156 -9.94 9.12 13.22
CA PRO A 156 -10.34 8.10 12.25
C PRO A 156 -11.55 7.25 12.68
N ASN A 157 -11.71 7.04 13.99
CA ASN A 157 -12.84 6.31 14.59
C ASN A 157 -14.05 7.22 14.93
N GLY A 158 -14.02 8.49 14.54
CA GLY A 158 -15.06 9.47 14.84
C GLY A 158 -14.95 10.14 16.21
N THR A 159 -14.01 9.73 17.09
CA THR A 159 -13.82 10.38 18.40
C THR A 159 -13.41 11.84 18.21
N ILE A 160 -14.05 12.73 18.97
CA ILE A 160 -13.82 14.17 18.89
C ILE A 160 -12.76 14.58 19.91
N HIS A 161 -11.76 15.33 19.49
CA HIS A 161 -10.70 15.81 20.36
C HIS A 161 -10.63 17.33 20.39
N LEU A 162 -10.36 17.89 21.57
CA LEU A 162 -10.16 19.32 21.77
C LEU A 162 -9.33 19.56 23.05
N GLN A 163 -8.77 20.76 23.17
CA GLN A 163 -8.08 21.21 24.38
C GLN A 163 -8.93 22.26 25.09
N SER A 164 -8.90 22.30 26.42
CA SER A 164 -9.46 23.37 27.24
C SER A 164 -8.39 24.17 27.98
N ALA A 165 -8.70 25.43 28.31
CA ALA A 165 -7.77 26.38 28.93
C ALA A 165 -7.34 26.04 30.37
N ASP A 166 -7.89 24.99 30.98
CA ASP A 166 -7.38 24.40 32.22
C ASP A 166 -6.27 23.35 31.99
N GLY A 167 -5.86 23.11 30.74
CA GLY A 167 -4.80 22.14 30.42
C GLY A 167 -5.30 20.73 30.13
N MET A 168 -6.60 20.55 29.97
CA MET A 168 -7.14 19.24 29.65
C MET A 168 -7.25 19.03 28.15
N VAL A 169 -6.69 17.93 27.66
CA VAL A 169 -7.06 17.35 26.35
C VAL A 169 -8.22 16.40 26.58
N HIS A 170 -9.30 16.59 25.83
CA HIS A 170 -10.52 15.77 25.93
C HIS A 170 -10.68 14.90 24.69
N ALA A 171 -11.15 13.68 24.89
CA ALA A 171 -11.75 12.84 23.86
C ALA A 171 -13.22 12.60 24.19
N LEU A 172 -14.10 12.83 23.21
CA LEU A 172 -15.55 12.82 23.40
C LEU A 172 -16.21 11.85 22.42
N ASN A 173 -17.27 11.21 22.90
CA ASN A 173 -18.12 10.32 22.12
C ASN A 173 -18.88 11.10 21.05
N PRO A 174 -18.81 10.70 19.77
CA PRO A 174 -19.50 11.41 18.69
C PRO A 174 -21.02 11.32 18.74
N SER A 175 -21.56 10.29 19.40
CA SER A 175 -23.00 10.03 19.51
C SER A 175 -23.72 10.96 20.47
N ASP A 176 -23.07 11.35 21.58
CA ASP A 176 -23.74 12.08 22.67
C ASP A 176 -22.88 13.20 23.31
N GLY A 177 -21.63 13.38 22.88
CA GLY A 177 -20.73 14.39 23.41
C GLY A 177 -20.20 14.11 24.82
N SER A 178 -20.37 12.89 25.35
CA SER A 178 -19.83 12.48 26.65
C SER A 178 -18.32 12.21 26.59
N THR A 179 -17.61 12.42 27.70
CA THR A 179 -16.15 12.22 27.77
C THR A 179 -15.79 10.72 27.73
N GLN A 180 -14.97 10.31 26.76
CA GLN A 180 -14.32 9.00 26.74
C GLN A 180 -13.11 8.97 27.68
N TRP A 181 -12.24 9.97 27.55
CA TRP A 181 -11.09 10.19 28.42
C TRP A 181 -10.70 11.66 28.41
N ARG A 182 -9.93 12.06 29.42
CA ARG A 182 -9.24 13.35 29.45
C ARG A 182 -7.85 13.18 30.02
N HIS A 183 -6.92 13.99 29.57
CA HIS A 183 -5.54 13.99 30.03
C HIS A 183 -5.09 15.41 30.37
N ASP A 184 -4.46 15.57 31.52
CA ASP A 184 -3.92 16.85 31.99
C ASP A 184 -2.51 17.01 31.44
N ILE A 185 -2.29 18.05 30.63
CA ILE A 185 -0.98 18.39 30.06
C ILE A 185 -0.34 19.59 30.76
N GLY A 186 -0.92 20.08 31.86
CA GLY A 186 -0.51 21.31 32.54
C GLY A 186 -1.29 22.54 32.03
N THR A 187 -1.39 23.57 32.88
CA THR A 187 -2.19 24.77 32.57
C THR A 187 -1.50 25.66 31.55
N PRO A 188 -2.11 25.86 30.38
CA PRO A 188 -1.40 26.42 29.26
C PRO A 188 -1.48 27.94 29.19
N ALA A 189 -0.42 28.57 28.69
CA ALA A 189 -0.43 30.01 28.41
C ALA A 189 -1.39 30.33 27.25
N GLU A 190 -1.43 29.46 26.24
CA GLU A 190 -2.33 29.52 25.09
C GLU A 190 -2.80 28.11 24.72
N ILE A 191 -4.06 27.98 24.29
CA ILE A 191 -4.60 26.70 23.81
C ILE A 191 -4.60 26.65 22.29
N THR A 192 -4.17 25.52 21.72
CA THR A 192 -4.17 25.31 20.27
C THR A 192 -4.94 24.03 19.92
N PRO A 193 -5.72 24.01 18.82
CA PRO A 193 -6.38 22.78 18.41
C PRO A 193 -5.35 21.66 18.27
N PRO A 194 -5.59 20.48 18.85
CA PRO A 194 -4.67 19.36 18.71
C PRO A 194 -4.53 18.94 17.24
N ALA A 195 -3.47 18.21 16.92
CA ALA A 195 -3.32 17.49 15.64
C ALA A 195 -3.58 16.00 15.85
N ILE A 196 -3.97 15.27 14.81
CA ILE A 196 -4.22 13.83 14.88
C ILE A 196 -3.50 13.09 13.75
N GLY A 197 -2.78 12.04 14.12
CA GLY A 197 -2.16 11.10 13.18
C GLY A 197 -3.19 10.14 12.57
N ALA A 198 -2.83 9.52 11.46
CA ALA A 198 -3.66 8.51 10.80
C ALA A 198 -3.92 7.26 11.69
N ASP A 199 -3.04 7.00 12.65
CA ASP A 199 -3.17 5.94 13.66
C ASP A 199 -4.05 6.35 14.86
N GLY A 200 -4.58 7.58 14.85
CA GLY A 200 -5.39 8.17 15.91
C GLY A 200 -4.59 8.72 17.09
N THR A 201 -3.26 8.80 17.01
CA THR A 201 -2.46 9.49 18.03
C THR A 201 -2.74 10.99 17.98
N VAL A 202 -3.09 11.56 19.13
CA VAL A 202 -3.37 12.99 19.31
C VAL A 202 -2.10 13.69 19.74
N TYR A 203 -1.70 14.72 18.99
CA TYR A 203 -0.52 15.53 19.26
C TYR A 203 -0.94 16.91 19.75
N THR A 204 -0.37 17.35 20.86
CA THR A 204 -0.52 18.72 21.35
C THR A 204 0.81 19.21 21.90
N VAL A 205 1.00 20.52 21.91
CA VAL A 205 2.22 21.17 22.39
C VAL A 205 1.92 22.06 23.56
N GLU A 206 2.81 22.08 24.55
CA GLU A 206 2.67 22.94 25.71
C GLU A 206 4.01 23.54 26.17
N PRO A 207 4.12 24.86 26.32
CA PRO A 207 5.25 25.47 27.02
C PRO A 207 5.21 25.16 28.54
N ILE A 208 6.16 24.36 29.02
CA ILE A 208 6.39 24.16 30.45
C ILE A 208 7.83 24.58 30.76
N ASP A 209 8.00 25.51 31.72
CA ASP A 209 9.29 25.96 32.24
C ASP A 209 10.31 26.35 31.14
N ALA A 210 9.88 27.24 30.23
CA ALA A 210 10.64 27.75 29.07
C ALA A 210 10.98 26.71 27.97
N ASN A 211 10.53 25.46 28.10
CA ASN A 211 10.65 24.42 27.06
C ASN A 211 9.29 24.10 26.43
N MET A 212 9.27 23.83 25.13
CA MET A 212 8.08 23.31 24.44
C MET A 212 8.04 21.79 24.57
N ASN A 213 7.03 21.25 25.25
CA ASN A 213 6.78 19.81 25.32
C ASN A 213 5.79 19.39 24.24
N LEU A 214 6.09 18.29 23.56
CA LEU A 214 5.17 17.61 22.65
C LEU A 214 4.56 16.41 23.36
N PHE A 215 3.23 16.39 23.49
CA PHE A 215 2.49 15.25 24.01
C PHE A 215 1.94 14.43 22.84
N ALA A 216 2.09 13.10 22.94
CA ALA A 216 1.49 12.14 22.04
C ALA A 216 0.55 11.23 22.84
N LEU A 217 -0.75 11.43 22.68
CA LEU A 217 -1.79 10.76 23.46
C LEU A 217 -2.53 9.75 22.60
N ARG A 218 -2.57 8.50 23.05
CA ARG A 218 -3.24 7.40 22.34
C ARG A 218 -3.78 6.38 23.31
N VAL A 219 -4.88 5.73 22.94
CA VAL A 219 -5.43 4.55 23.60
C VAL A 219 -5.13 3.32 22.76
N PRO A 220 -4.04 2.58 23.01
CA PRO A 220 -3.69 1.39 22.23
C PRO A 220 -4.59 0.19 22.57
N ILE A 221 -4.68 -0.78 21.65
CA ILE A 221 -5.27 -2.09 21.96
C ILE A 221 -4.42 -2.83 22.99
N ASP A 222 -5.06 -3.22 24.09
CA ASP A 222 -4.42 -3.97 25.18
C ASP A 222 -4.88 -5.44 25.26
N GLY A 223 -6.04 -5.77 24.67
CA GLY A 223 -6.58 -7.12 24.62
C GLY A 223 -7.31 -7.46 23.33
N ILE A 224 -7.23 -8.72 22.93
CA ILE A 224 -8.00 -9.33 21.84
C ILE A 224 -8.52 -10.69 22.30
N THR A 225 -9.77 -11.01 22.01
CA THR A 225 -10.36 -12.33 22.25
C THR A 225 -11.13 -12.81 21.02
N LEU A 226 -11.24 -14.13 20.87
CA LEU A 226 -12.07 -14.77 19.85
C LEU A 226 -13.36 -15.30 20.48
N ASN A 227 -14.45 -15.32 19.71
CA ASN A 227 -15.71 -15.96 20.10
C ASN A 227 -15.57 -17.47 20.34
N LYS A 228 -14.58 -18.12 19.71
CA LYS A 228 -14.29 -19.56 19.84
C LYS A 228 -12.78 -19.78 19.95
N THR A 229 -12.38 -20.69 20.81
CA THR A 229 -10.97 -21.11 20.97
C THR A 229 -10.68 -22.48 20.34
N SER A 230 -11.73 -23.21 19.95
CA SER A 230 -11.60 -24.43 19.15
C SER A 230 -12.75 -24.57 18.15
N LEU A 231 -12.44 -25.22 17.01
CA LEU A 231 -13.38 -25.62 15.97
C LEU A 231 -13.14 -27.08 15.61
N ASN A 232 -14.22 -27.86 15.50
CA ASN A 232 -14.21 -29.18 14.90
C ASN A 232 -15.03 -29.10 13.62
N LEU A 233 -14.40 -29.29 12.47
CA LEU A 233 -15.00 -29.13 11.15
C LEU A 233 -14.82 -30.40 10.32
N LYS A 234 -15.70 -30.67 9.38
CA LYS A 234 -15.46 -31.65 8.31
C LYS A 234 -14.90 -30.97 7.08
N THR A 235 -14.28 -31.75 6.20
CA THR A 235 -13.77 -31.24 4.91
C THR A 235 -14.87 -30.52 4.14
N ASN A 236 -14.55 -29.34 3.59
CA ASN A 236 -15.43 -28.38 2.91
C ASN A 236 -16.43 -27.63 3.81
N GLU A 237 -16.40 -27.82 5.12
CA GLU A 237 -17.15 -26.96 6.04
C GLU A 237 -16.39 -25.65 6.29
N SER A 238 -17.14 -24.64 6.71
CA SER A 238 -16.59 -23.33 7.05
C SER A 238 -17.29 -22.74 8.26
N GLU A 239 -16.60 -21.92 9.01
CA GLU A 239 -17.11 -21.30 10.24
C GLU A 239 -16.50 -19.91 10.43
N ASN A 240 -17.24 -18.99 11.04
CA ASN A 240 -16.76 -17.63 11.26
C ASN A 240 -16.23 -17.45 12.69
N LEU A 241 -14.98 -16.98 12.79
CA LEU A 241 -14.43 -16.45 14.02
C LEU A 241 -14.65 -14.94 14.06
N SER A 242 -15.10 -14.42 15.20
CA SER A 242 -15.23 -12.99 15.45
C SER A 242 -14.30 -12.57 16.58
N VAL A 243 -13.77 -11.36 16.45
CA VAL A 243 -12.84 -10.75 17.41
C VAL A 243 -13.58 -9.76 18.31
N LYS A 244 -13.20 -9.73 19.59
CA LYS A 244 -13.51 -8.63 20.49
C LYS A 244 -12.21 -7.97 20.94
N LEU A 245 -12.13 -6.66 20.74
CA LEU A 245 -10.97 -5.83 21.06
C LEU A 245 -11.20 -5.04 22.36
N SER A 246 -10.14 -4.84 23.13
CA SER A 246 -10.18 -4.05 24.37
C SER A 246 -9.01 -3.06 24.40
N PRO A 247 -9.26 -1.77 24.65
CA PRO A 247 -10.59 -1.16 24.78
C PRO A 247 -11.30 -1.04 23.42
N GLU A 248 -12.63 -1.10 23.43
CA GLU A 248 -13.47 -1.08 22.21
C GLU A 248 -13.41 0.26 21.45
N ASN A 249 -12.95 1.34 22.09
CA ASN A 249 -12.81 2.67 21.49
C ASN A 249 -11.39 2.99 21.01
N ALA A 250 -10.47 2.02 21.00
CA ALA A 250 -9.16 2.22 20.42
C ALA A 250 -9.28 2.69 18.94
N PRO A 251 -8.44 3.64 18.49
CA PRO A 251 -8.57 4.23 17.17
C PRO A 251 -8.16 3.29 16.03
N ASN A 252 -7.20 2.39 16.26
CA ASN A 252 -6.83 1.36 15.30
C ASN A 252 -7.35 -0.01 15.77
N GLN A 253 -8.39 -0.50 15.11
CA GLN A 253 -9.04 -1.80 15.38
C GLN A 253 -8.72 -2.87 14.34
N LYS A 254 -7.72 -2.63 13.49
CA LYS A 254 -7.36 -3.56 12.43
C LYS A 254 -6.83 -4.86 13.01
N VAL A 255 -7.27 -5.99 12.44
CA VAL A 255 -6.83 -7.34 12.80
C VAL A 255 -6.23 -8.03 11.58
N VAL A 256 -5.12 -8.72 11.80
CA VAL A 256 -4.43 -9.55 10.83
C VAL A 256 -4.66 -11.02 11.17
N TRP A 257 -5.18 -11.78 10.21
CA TRP A 257 -5.46 -13.20 10.35
C TRP A 257 -4.37 -14.06 9.72
N LYS A 258 -4.11 -15.23 10.31
CA LYS A 258 -3.14 -16.21 9.77
C LYS A 258 -3.51 -17.64 10.18
N SER A 259 -3.33 -18.59 9.25
CA SER A 259 -3.35 -20.03 9.54
C SER A 259 -1.94 -20.59 9.73
N SER A 260 -1.77 -21.51 10.67
CA SER A 260 -0.52 -22.27 10.81
C SER A 260 -0.33 -23.37 9.76
N ASN A 261 -1.41 -23.79 9.09
CA ASN A 261 -1.40 -24.82 8.05
C ASN A 261 -2.57 -24.62 7.07
N GLU A 262 -2.32 -23.87 5.99
CA GLU A 262 -3.31 -23.59 4.94
C GLU A 262 -3.69 -24.82 4.12
N GLY A 263 -2.95 -25.93 4.21
CA GLY A 263 -3.38 -27.21 3.62
C GLY A 263 -4.53 -27.86 4.39
N VAL A 264 -4.64 -27.59 5.69
CA VAL A 264 -5.69 -28.13 6.57
C VAL A 264 -6.86 -27.16 6.70
N ALA A 265 -6.60 -25.89 7.02
CA ALA A 265 -7.61 -24.86 7.13
C ALA A 265 -7.07 -23.48 6.74
N THR A 266 -7.85 -22.72 5.98
CA THR A 266 -7.54 -21.33 5.61
C THR A 266 -8.39 -20.36 6.42
N VAL A 267 -8.00 -19.09 6.47
CA VAL A 267 -8.78 -18.00 7.07
C VAL A 267 -8.70 -16.76 6.19
N ASP A 268 -9.82 -16.09 5.93
CA ASP A 268 -9.84 -14.83 5.18
C ASP A 268 -9.68 -13.59 6.08
N ASN A 269 -9.68 -12.40 5.48
CA ASN A 269 -9.53 -11.14 6.21
C ASN A 269 -10.74 -10.77 7.11
N THR A 270 -11.85 -11.51 7.00
CA THR A 270 -13.06 -11.34 7.83
C THR A 270 -13.12 -12.32 9.01
N GLY A 271 -12.17 -13.28 9.08
CA GLY A 271 -12.16 -14.34 10.09
C GLY A 271 -12.95 -15.59 9.70
N LYS A 272 -13.34 -15.74 8.42
CA LYS A 272 -13.99 -16.96 7.94
C LYS A 272 -12.96 -18.06 7.73
N VAL A 273 -13.11 -19.14 8.48
CA VAL A 273 -12.25 -20.33 8.44
C VAL A 273 -12.86 -21.37 7.48
N PHE A 274 -12.08 -21.92 6.56
CA PHE A 274 -12.52 -22.96 5.62
C PHE A 274 -11.66 -24.22 5.76
N ALA A 275 -12.30 -25.38 5.97
CA ALA A 275 -11.64 -26.67 6.18
C ALA A 275 -11.37 -27.37 4.84
N LEU A 276 -10.10 -27.74 4.60
CA LEU A 276 -9.63 -28.30 3.32
C LEU A 276 -9.27 -29.78 3.39
N SER A 277 -8.63 -30.21 4.49
CA SER A 277 -8.28 -31.62 4.69
C SER A 277 -8.16 -31.96 6.16
N SER A 278 -8.32 -33.24 6.50
CA SER A 278 -8.14 -33.75 7.85
C SER A 278 -6.79 -33.34 8.45
N GLY A 279 -6.79 -33.04 9.74
CA GLY A 279 -5.59 -32.62 10.45
C GLY A 279 -5.86 -31.48 11.41
N LYS A 280 -4.78 -30.84 11.87
CA LYS A 280 -4.84 -29.72 12.81
C LYS A 280 -4.20 -28.46 12.23
N ALA A 281 -4.86 -27.32 12.46
CA ALA A 281 -4.35 -25.99 12.18
C ALA A 281 -4.65 -25.07 13.37
N THR A 282 -3.87 -24.02 13.53
CA THR A 282 -4.17 -22.93 14.47
C THR A 282 -4.43 -21.67 13.67
N ILE A 283 -5.61 -21.09 13.87
CA ILE A 283 -5.95 -19.78 13.33
C ILE A 283 -5.60 -18.73 14.38
N SER A 284 -4.90 -17.68 13.97
CA SER A 284 -4.50 -16.58 14.83
C SER A 284 -5.06 -15.26 14.31
N ALA A 285 -5.61 -14.47 15.23
CA ALA A 285 -6.00 -13.07 15.03
C ALA A 285 -5.02 -12.20 15.82
N LYS A 286 -4.31 -11.31 15.13
CA LYS A 286 -3.37 -10.37 15.73
C LYS A 286 -3.89 -8.94 15.55
N SER A 287 -4.00 -8.18 16.62
CA SER A 287 -4.26 -6.74 16.51
C SER A 287 -3.05 -6.05 15.90
N ASP A 288 -3.28 -5.25 14.86
CA ASP A 288 -2.25 -4.43 14.21
C ASP A 288 -1.67 -3.43 15.22
N ASP A 289 -2.55 -2.86 16.03
CA ASP A 289 -2.20 -2.05 17.20
C ASP A 289 -1.91 -2.91 18.43
N GLY A 290 -0.86 -2.61 19.19
CA GLY A 290 -0.49 -3.33 20.42
C GLY A 290 0.00 -4.77 20.23
N GLY A 291 -0.13 -5.35 19.03
CA GLY A 291 0.41 -6.66 18.67
C GLY A 291 -0.17 -7.84 19.44
N LYS A 292 -1.35 -7.69 20.04
CA LYS A 292 -2.01 -8.72 20.87
C LYS A 292 -2.52 -9.84 19.98
N ILE A 293 -2.47 -11.08 20.46
CA ILE A 293 -2.82 -12.27 19.66
C ILE A 293 -3.85 -13.11 20.41
N ALA A 294 -4.90 -13.54 19.70
CA ALA A 294 -5.81 -14.60 20.11
C ALA A 294 -5.78 -15.73 19.09
N THR A 295 -5.97 -16.97 19.56
CA THR A 295 -5.84 -18.17 18.73
C THR A 295 -7.03 -19.11 18.88
N CYS A 296 -7.35 -19.83 17.80
CA CYS A 296 -8.33 -20.91 17.77
C CYS A 296 -7.67 -22.17 17.19
N GLU A 297 -7.76 -23.29 17.90
CA GLU A 297 -7.37 -24.61 17.35
C GLU A 297 -8.48 -25.10 16.41
N VAL A 298 -8.12 -25.48 15.20
CA VAL A 298 -9.04 -26.05 14.20
C VAL A 298 -8.63 -27.49 13.98
N VAL A 299 -9.55 -28.39 14.27
CA VAL A 299 -9.42 -29.82 13.98
C VAL A 299 -10.38 -30.14 12.84
N VAL A 300 -9.83 -30.59 11.72
CA VAL A 300 -10.63 -31.10 10.61
C VAL A 300 -10.72 -32.61 10.75
N GLU A 301 -11.94 -33.12 10.95
CA GLU A 301 -12.20 -34.52 11.20
C GLU A 301 -11.83 -35.38 9.99
N SER A 302 -11.17 -36.51 10.27
CA SER A 302 -10.92 -37.55 9.28
C SER A 302 -12.24 -38.26 8.93
N PRO A 303 -12.48 -38.60 7.64
CA PRO A 303 -13.60 -39.46 7.26
C PRO A 303 -13.57 -40.78 8.05
N ALA A 304 -14.74 -41.29 8.44
CA ALA A 304 -14.83 -42.54 9.19
C ALA A 304 -14.11 -43.69 8.45
N GLY A 305 -13.17 -44.36 9.12
CA GLY A 305 -12.35 -45.42 8.54
C GLY A 305 -11.05 -44.96 7.86
N ALA A 306 -10.73 -43.67 7.92
CA ALA A 306 -9.46 -43.16 7.42
C ALA A 306 -8.26 -43.66 8.24
N ILE A 307 -7.16 -43.96 7.56
CA ILE A 307 -5.90 -44.40 8.13
C ILE A 307 -4.96 -43.19 8.11
N GLU A 308 -4.49 -42.76 9.28
CA GLU A 308 -3.63 -41.57 9.41
C GLU A 308 -2.22 -41.81 8.88
N VAL A 309 -1.59 -40.76 8.37
CA VAL A 309 -0.17 -40.76 8.04
C VAL A 309 0.64 -40.79 9.34
N VAL A 310 1.67 -41.62 9.38
CA VAL A 310 2.60 -41.78 10.52
C VAL A 310 4.00 -41.30 10.16
N SER A 311 4.40 -41.38 8.89
CA SER A 311 5.67 -40.80 8.43
C SER A 311 5.67 -40.59 6.91
N VAL A 312 6.63 -39.78 6.44
CA VAL A 312 6.98 -39.64 5.03
C VAL A 312 8.48 -39.87 4.89
N ASN A 313 8.89 -40.51 3.81
CA ASN A 313 10.29 -40.65 3.40
C ASN A 313 10.47 -40.10 1.98
N VAL A 314 11.64 -39.55 1.66
CA VAL A 314 11.98 -39.08 0.31
C VAL A 314 13.12 -39.93 -0.24
N SER A 315 12.98 -40.43 -1.47
CA SER A 315 14.01 -41.21 -2.16
C SER A 315 14.27 -40.67 -3.57
N PRO A 316 15.53 -40.61 -4.03
CA PRO A 316 16.75 -40.87 -3.26
C PRO A 316 17.02 -39.79 -2.20
N ALA A 317 17.76 -40.12 -1.15
CA ALA A 317 18.14 -39.19 -0.08
C ALA A 317 19.11 -38.08 -0.56
N ALA A 318 19.81 -38.32 -1.67
CA ALA A 318 20.56 -37.31 -2.39
C ALA A 318 20.47 -37.55 -3.89
N LEU A 319 20.45 -36.48 -4.67
CA LEU A 319 20.40 -36.51 -6.13
C LEU A 319 21.45 -35.57 -6.71
N SER A 320 22.28 -36.06 -7.62
CA SER A 320 23.26 -35.26 -8.34
C SER A 320 22.76 -35.02 -9.76
N LEU A 321 22.65 -33.76 -10.16
CA LEU A 321 22.20 -33.31 -11.47
C LEU A 321 23.28 -32.46 -12.11
N THR A 322 23.34 -32.40 -13.44
CA THR A 322 24.00 -31.28 -14.12
C THR A 322 23.00 -30.13 -14.31
N ALA A 323 23.47 -28.90 -14.44
CA ALA A 323 22.59 -27.77 -14.77
C ALA A 323 21.75 -28.09 -16.02
N ASN A 324 20.45 -27.79 -15.99
CA ASN A 324 19.41 -28.13 -16.96
C ASN A 324 19.00 -29.61 -17.03
N GLN A 325 19.60 -30.47 -16.22
CA GLN A 325 19.16 -31.86 -16.09
C GLN A 325 18.03 -31.96 -15.07
N SER A 326 17.07 -32.86 -15.33
CA SER A 326 16.06 -33.23 -14.36
C SER A 326 16.30 -34.63 -13.78
N GLY A 327 15.77 -34.84 -12.58
CA GLY A 327 15.63 -36.15 -11.95
C GLY A 327 14.35 -36.17 -11.11
N ASN A 328 14.04 -37.31 -10.49
CA ASN A 328 12.80 -37.47 -9.73
C ASN A 328 13.11 -37.82 -8.29
N LEU A 329 12.31 -37.25 -7.38
CA LEU A 329 12.17 -37.68 -6.00
C LEU A 329 10.81 -38.34 -5.83
N THR A 330 10.76 -39.37 -5.00
CA THR A 330 9.54 -40.05 -4.63
C THR A 330 9.30 -39.87 -3.14
N ALA A 331 8.16 -39.31 -2.76
CA ALA A 331 7.68 -39.31 -1.39
C ALA A 331 6.92 -40.62 -1.11
N SER A 332 7.34 -41.37 -0.10
CA SER A 332 6.69 -42.60 0.35
C SER A 332 6.06 -42.37 1.71
N ILE A 333 4.74 -42.47 1.79
CA ILE A 333 3.95 -42.29 3.02
C ILE A 333 3.73 -43.64 3.70
N LEU A 334 3.89 -43.67 5.02
CA LEU A 334 3.58 -44.84 5.85
C LEU A 334 2.48 -44.53 6.88
N PRO A 335 1.55 -45.47 7.13
CA PRO A 335 1.41 -46.75 6.43
C PRO A 335 1.01 -46.55 4.96
N ALA A 336 1.35 -47.50 4.09
CA ALA A 336 1.16 -47.36 2.64
C ALA A 336 -0.31 -47.28 2.20
N ASN A 337 -1.24 -47.60 3.10
CA ASN A 337 -2.68 -47.48 2.92
C ASN A 337 -3.28 -46.27 3.67
N ALA A 338 -2.44 -45.31 4.08
CA ALA A 338 -2.92 -44.05 4.63
C ALA A 338 -3.93 -43.40 3.67
N THR A 339 -4.95 -42.74 4.21
CA THR A 339 -6.03 -42.21 3.36
C THR A 339 -5.62 -40.98 2.57
N ASN A 340 -4.66 -40.18 3.09
CA ASN A 340 -4.13 -39.02 2.41
C ASN A 340 -2.67 -39.27 1.97
N HIS A 341 -2.45 -39.22 0.66
CA HIS A 341 -1.12 -39.38 0.06
C HIS A 341 -0.51 -38.05 -0.43
N LYS A 342 -1.16 -36.92 -0.17
CA LYS A 342 -0.69 -35.63 -0.66
C LYS A 342 0.50 -35.13 0.14
N VAL A 343 1.52 -34.67 -0.57
CA VAL A 343 2.67 -33.98 -0.02
C VAL A 343 2.85 -32.62 -0.68
N ILE A 344 3.38 -31.67 0.08
CA ILE A 344 3.82 -30.37 -0.43
C ILE A 344 5.33 -30.45 -0.58
N TRP A 345 5.83 -30.15 -1.79
CA TRP A 345 7.25 -30.09 -2.10
C TRP A 345 7.75 -28.65 -2.00
N GLU A 346 8.93 -28.46 -1.41
CA GLU A 346 9.56 -27.14 -1.29
C GLU A 346 11.06 -27.23 -1.53
N SER A 347 11.64 -26.19 -2.15
CA SER A 347 13.09 -26.05 -2.30
C SER A 347 13.62 -24.95 -1.38
N SER A 348 14.68 -25.27 -0.64
CA SER A 348 15.44 -24.29 0.13
C SER A 348 16.16 -23.25 -0.74
N ASN A 349 16.41 -23.54 -2.02
CA ASN A 349 16.97 -22.60 -2.98
C ASN A 349 16.56 -22.94 -4.42
N SER A 350 15.46 -22.34 -4.88
CA SER A 350 14.91 -22.50 -6.23
C SER A 350 15.80 -21.93 -7.36
N GLY A 351 16.83 -21.15 -7.04
CA GLY A 351 17.85 -20.71 -7.99
C GLY A 351 18.92 -21.78 -8.25
N ILE A 352 19.03 -22.80 -7.38
CA ILE A 352 19.94 -23.94 -7.55
C ILE A 352 19.17 -25.16 -8.04
N ALA A 353 18.07 -25.53 -7.37
CA ALA A 353 17.23 -26.65 -7.81
C ALA A 353 15.75 -26.36 -7.54
N GLN A 354 14.91 -26.59 -8.55
CA GLN A 354 13.45 -26.47 -8.44
C GLN A 354 12.82 -27.85 -8.36
N VAL A 355 11.69 -27.98 -7.67
CA VAL A 355 10.87 -29.19 -7.59
C VAL A 355 9.42 -28.85 -7.90
N ASN A 356 8.72 -29.71 -8.63
CA ASN A 356 7.29 -29.55 -8.91
C ASN A 356 6.43 -30.42 -7.98
N GLU A 357 5.11 -30.35 -8.16
CA GLU A 357 4.14 -31.09 -7.33
C GLU A 357 4.27 -32.62 -7.44
N SER A 358 4.84 -33.16 -8.53
CA SER A 358 5.07 -34.60 -8.69
C SER A 358 6.40 -35.08 -8.11
N GLY A 359 7.23 -34.18 -7.57
CA GLY A 359 8.57 -34.49 -7.06
C GLY A 359 9.66 -34.52 -8.15
N GLN A 360 9.38 -34.05 -9.37
CA GLN A 360 10.41 -33.89 -10.39
C GLN A 360 11.27 -32.66 -10.07
N VAL A 361 12.58 -32.87 -10.00
CA VAL A 361 13.59 -31.86 -9.66
C VAL A 361 14.37 -31.48 -10.90
N MET A 362 14.55 -30.19 -11.17
CA MET A 362 15.46 -29.67 -12.19
C MET A 362 16.61 -28.93 -11.55
N GLY A 363 17.84 -29.27 -11.95
CA GLY A 363 19.03 -28.51 -11.60
C GLY A 363 19.08 -27.23 -12.42
N ILE A 364 19.17 -26.08 -11.75
CA ILE A 364 19.18 -24.75 -12.37
C ILE A 364 20.62 -24.26 -12.51
N SER A 365 21.33 -24.13 -11.39
CA SER A 365 22.69 -23.59 -11.37
C SER A 365 23.59 -24.39 -10.44
N PRO A 366 24.91 -24.41 -10.68
CA PRO A 366 25.82 -25.20 -9.86
C PRO A 366 25.76 -24.80 -8.39
N GLY A 367 25.61 -25.77 -7.50
CA GLY A 367 25.45 -25.54 -6.07
C GLY A 367 24.69 -26.67 -5.38
N THR A 368 24.29 -26.43 -4.13
CA THR A 368 23.51 -27.40 -3.35
C THR A 368 22.21 -26.79 -2.86
N ALA A 369 21.11 -27.53 -2.98
CA ALA A 369 19.81 -27.19 -2.41
C ALA A 369 19.22 -28.41 -1.72
N VAL A 370 18.46 -28.19 -0.65
CA VAL A 370 17.63 -29.22 0.00
C VAL A 370 16.21 -29.10 -0.52
N ILE A 371 15.63 -30.23 -0.95
CA ILE A 371 14.21 -30.37 -1.27
C ILE A 371 13.52 -31.09 -0.12
N SER A 372 12.39 -30.56 0.36
CA SER A 372 11.55 -31.17 1.40
C SER A 372 10.20 -31.63 0.85
N ALA A 373 9.68 -32.75 1.36
CA ALA A 373 8.29 -33.19 1.19
C ALA A 373 7.61 -33.17 2.56
N LYS A 374 6.48 -32.47 2.68
CA LYS A 374 5.69 -32.37 3.91
C LYS A 374 4.28 -32.92 3.71
N THR A 375 3.82 -33.78 4.61
CA THR A 375 2.44 -34.31 4.56
C THR A 375 1.46 -33.26 5.07
N ILE A 376 0.29 -33.21 4.45
CA ILE A 376 -0.73 -32.20 4.79
C ILE A 376 -1.38 -32.49 6.16
N ASP A 377 -1.69 -33.75 6.42
CA ASP A 377 -2.55 -34.21 7.52
C ASP A 377 -1.80 -34.61 8.80
N GLY A 378 -0.47 -34.63 8.79
CA GLY A 378 0.35 -34.99 9.96
C GLY A 378 1.57 -34.11 10.21
N GLY A 379 1.89 -33.19 9.29
CA GLY A 379 3.06 -32.32 9.41
C GLY A 379 4.41 -33.05 9.36
N TYR A 380 4.42 -34.35 9.01
CA TYR A 380 5.64 -35.13 8.84
C TYR A 380 6.42 -34.60 7.65
N SER A 381 7.74 -34.56 7.78
CA SER A 381 8.63 -33.98 6.78
C SER A 381 9.80 -34.92 6.51
N ALA A 382 10.19 -35.06 5.25
CA ALA A 382 11.43 -35.72 4.83
C ALA A 382 12.12 -34.87 3.76
N THR A 383 13.43 -35.06 3.61
CA THR A 383 14.25 -34.20 2.74
C THR A 383 15.17 -35.01 1.84
N SER A 384 15.61 -34.40 0.75
CA SER A 384 16.66 -34.89 -0.15
C SER A 384 17.64 -33.77 -0.46
N GLN A 385 18.93 -34.09 -0.45
CA GLN A 385 20.00 -33.15 -0.81
C GLN A 385 20.25 -33.19 -2.32
N ILE A 386 20.07 -32.06 -3.00
CA ILE A 386 20.34 -31.91 -4.42
C ILE A 386 21.68 -31.23 -4.60
N THR A 387 22.56 -31.86 -5.38
CA THR A 387 23.82 -31.27 -5.84
C THR A 387 23.73 -31.04 -7.33
N VAL A 388 23.84 -29.79 -7.75
CA VAL A 388 23.86 -29.43 -9.17
C VAL A 388 25.30 -29.14 -9.56
N LEU A 389 25.80 -29.90 -10.51
CA LEU A 389 27.14 -29.78 -11.08
C LEU A 389 27.11 -28.88 -12.30
N LYS A 390 28.24 -28.25 -12.59
CA LYS A 390 28.42 -27.45 -13.81
C LYS A 390 28.39 -28.38 -15.02
N GLY A 391 27.38 -28.20 -15.88
CA GLY A 391 27.29 -28.92 -17.15
C GLY A 391 28.31 -28.41 -18.16
N THR A 392 28.70 -29.26 -19.12
CA THR A 392 29.36 -28.84 -20.36
C THR A 392 28.31 -28.18 -21.25
N ALA A 393 28.12 -26.87 -21.11
CA ALA A 393 27.08 -26.14 -21.81
C ALA A 393 27.15 -26.36 -23.33
N THR A 394 26.09 -26.92 -23.92
CA THR A 394 25.73 -26.61 -25.30
C THR A 394 25.29 -25.14 -25.30
N GLN A 395 26.19 -24.27 -25.75
CA GLN A 395 25.94 -22.84 -25.93
C GLN A 395 24.60 -22.59 -26.64
N GLY A 396 23.68 -21.87 -26.01
CA GLY A 396 22.50 -21.26 -26.68
C GLY A 396 21.12 -21.89 -26.46
N SER A 397 20.94 -22.86 -25.55
CA SER A 397 19.60 -23.40 -25.21
C SER A 397 19.28 -23.18 -23.73
N ALA A 398 18.16 -22.48 -23.47
CA ALA A 398 17.55 -22.43 -22.14
C ALA A 398 16.88 -23.79 -21.82
N PRO A 399 16.76 -24.20 -20.55
CA PRO A 399 16.09 -25.45 -20.16
C PRO A 399 14.57 -25.45 -20.34
N PHE A 400 13.98 -24.37 -20.88
CA PHE A 400 12.54 -24.16 -20.87
C PHE A 400 11.85 -24.86 -22.04
N THR A 401 10.88 -25.71 -21.70
CA THR A 401 10.18 -26.57 -22.65
C THR A 401 9.32 -25.81 -23.68
N ASP A 402 8.90 -24.60 -23.33
CA ASP A 402 7.97 -23.74 -24.09
C ASP A 402 8.66 -22.60 -24.85
N THR A 403 10.00 -22.54 -24.85
CA THR A 403 10.74 -21.49 -25.56
C THR A 403 11.29 -21.94 -26.91
N ASN A 404 11.29 -23.24 -27.20
CA ASN A 404 11.83 -23.76 -28.45
C ASN A 404 10.99 -23.28 -29.65
N GLY A 405 11.63 -22.66 -30.64
CA GLY A 405 10.95 -22.03 -31.78
C GLY A 405 10.33 -20.66 -31.50
N HIS A 406 10.38 -20.16 -30.26
CA HIS A 406 9.93 -18.81 -29.92
C HIS A 406 10.94 -17.75 -30.40
N TRP A 407 10.47 -16.59 -30.85
CA TRP A 407 11.34 -15.54 -31.43
C TRP A 407 12.43 -15.07 -30.45
N ALA A 408 12.12 -15.04 -29.16
CA ALA A 408 13.03 -14.63 -28.09
C ALA A 408 13.88 -15.76 -27.51
N ASN A 409 13.90 -16.96 -28.11
CA ASN A 409 14.58 -18.13 -27.53
C ASN A 409 16.05 -17.83 -27.17
N LYS A 410 16.76 -17.15 -28.07
CA LYS A 410 18.17 -16.81 -27.90
C LYS A 410 18.38 -15.84 -26.75
N GLU A 411 17.56 -14.80 -26.67
CA GLU A 411 17.63 -13.78 -25.62
C GLU A 411 17.24 -14.37 -24.27
N ILE A 412 16.21 -15.21 -24.21
CA ILE A 412 15.81 -15.93 -22.99
C ILE A 412 16.93 -16.86 -22.52
N ALA A 413 17.56 -17.61 -23.43
CA ALA A 413 18.71 -18.45 -23.10
C ALA A 413 19.88 -17.64 -22.55
N LYS A 414 20.15 -16.45 -23.12
CA LYS A 414 21.20 -15.57 -22.62
C LYS A 414 20.85 -14.96 -21.26
N ALA A 415 19.62 -14.52 -21.07
CA ALA A 415 19.14 -14.00 -19.80
C ALA A 415 19.23 -15.06 -18.69
N TYR A 416 18.90 -16.31 -19.02
CA TYR A 416 19.03 -17.44 -18.11
C TYR A 416 20.50 -17.71 -17.74
N GLU A 417 21.40 -17.75 -18.74
CA GLU A 417 22.85 -17.94 -18.51
C GLU A 417 23.45 -16.85 -17.60
N LEU A 418 22.98 -15.61 -17.74
CA LEU A 418 23.41 -14.48 -16.92
C LEU A 418 22.78 -14.44 -15.53
N HIS A 419 21.87 -15.38 -15.24
CA HIS A 419 21.04 -15.46 -14.04
C HIS A 419 20.09 -14.24 -13.86
N ILE A 420 19.64 -13.64 -14.96
CA ILE A 420 18.66 -12.54 -14.99
C ILE A 420 17.26 -13.10 -14.73
N VAL A 421 16.94 -14.23 -15.37
CA VAL A 421 15.63 -14.87 -15.33
C VAL A 421 15.73 -16.33 -14.91
N ASN A 422 14.64 -16.84 -14.35
CA ASN A 422 14.42 -18.26 -14.08
C ASN A 422 13.07 -18.70 -14.68
N GLY A 423 12.91 -20.02 -14.85
CA GLY A 423 11.65 -20.65 -15.21
C GLY A 423 10.78 -20.98 -14.00
N TYR A 424 9.61 -21.52 -14.29
CA TYR A 424 8.64 -22.01 -13.32
C TYR A 424 8.94 -23.48 -12.96
N PRO A 425 8.42 -23.97 -11.81
CA PRO A 425 8.62 -25.35 -11.38
C PRO A 425 8.17 -26.41 -12.40
N ASP A 426 7.25 -26.07 -13.31
CA ASP A 426 6.76 -26.92 -14.40
C ASP A 426 7.69 -26.96 -15.64
N PHE A 427 8.89 -26.39 -15.53
CA PHE A 427 9.90 -26.29 -16.61
C PHE A 427 9.48 -25.41 -17.79
N THR A 428 8.53 -24.50 -17.57
CA THR A 428 8.15 -23.46 -18.53
C THR A 428 8.82 -22.12 -18.21
N PHE A 429 8.97 -21.27 -19.21
CA PHE A 429 9.35 -19.86 -19.06
C PHE A 429 8.13 -18.94 -19.13
N ARG A 430 7.08 -19.34 -19.84
CA ARG A 430 5.87 -18.57 -20.17
C ARG A 430 6.23 -17.27 -20.92
N PRO A 431 6.85 -17.38 -22.11
CA PRO A 431 7.40 -16.22 -22.82
C PRO A 431 6.35 -15.13 -23.12
N ASP A 432 5.13 -15.53 -23.44
CA ASP A 432 4.02 -14.61 -23.75
C ASP A 432 3.22 -14.14 -22.52
N GLY A 433 3.57 -14.62 -21.33
CA GLY A 433 2.94 -14.18 -20.09
C GLY A 433 3.34 -12.74 -19.74
N SER A 434 2.38 -11.94 -19.25
CA SER A 434 2.70 -10.59 -18.77
C SER A 434 3.62 -10.63 -17.55
N VAL A 435 4.50 -9.64 -17.44
CA VAL A 435 5.40 -9.48 -16.29
C VAL A 435 4.92 -8.34 -15.39
N THR A 436 4.88 -8.59 -14.08
CA THR A 436 4.56 -7.56 -13.10
C THR A 436 5.73 -6.58 -12.93
N ARG A 437 5.42 -5.38 -12.43
CA ARG A 437 6.41 -4.35 -12.17
C ARG A 437 7.46 -4.78 -11.14
N ALA A 438 7.06 -5.54 -10.11
CA ALA A 438 7.99 -6.12 -9.14
C ALA A 438 8.90 -7.19 -9.77
N GLU A 439 8.35 -8.10 -10.57
CA GLU A 439 9.14 -9.12 -11.27
C GLU A 439 10.16 -8.48 -12.22
N PHE A 440 9.76 -7.47 -12.99
CA PHE A 440 10.66 -6.77 -13.90
C PHE A 440 11.83 -6.10 -13.16
N VAL A 441 11.57 -5.44 -12.02
CA VAL A 441 12.62 -4.83 -11.20
C VAL A 441 13.58 -5.87 -10.62
N VAL A 442 13.08 -7.04 -10.21
CA VAL A 442 13.96 -8.15 -9.77
C VAL A 442 14.83 -8.64 -10.91
N MET A 443 14.26 -8.83 -12.11
CA MET A 443 15.03 -9.20 -13.31
C MET A 443 16.12 -8.15 -13.59
N LEU A 444 15.79 -6.86 -13.50
CA LEU A 444 16.75 -5.77 -13.68
C LEU A 444 17.88 -5.80 -12.65
N MET A 445 17.59 -5.99 -11.36
CA MET A 445 18.63 -6.06 -10.33
C MET A 445 19.49 -7.32 -10.45
N ASN A 446 18.94 -8.44 -10.91
CA ASN A 446 19.72 -9.62 -11.26
C ASN A 446 20.67 -9.38 -12.45
N ALA A 447 20.27 -8.52 -13.39
CA ALA A 447 21.11 -8.10 -14.50
C ALA A 447 22.25 -7.19 -14.05
N LEU A 448 21.97 -6.20 -13.20
CA LEU A 448 22.97 -5.21 -12.76
C LEU A 448 23.89 -5.69 -11.65
N LYS A 449 23.40 -6.58 -10.76
CA LYS A 449 24.10 -7.07 -9.56
C LYS A 449 24.75 -5.94 -8.74
N PRO A 450 24.00 -4.88 -8.36
CA PRO A 450 24.60 -3.71 -7.73
C PRO A 450 25.03 -3.99 -6.28
N GLU A 451 26.19 -3.47 -5.89
CA GLU A 451 26.73 -3.59 -4.53
C GLU A 451 26.20 -2.49 -3.58
N VAL A 452 24.89 -2.23 -3.63
CA VAL A 452 24.22 -1.26 -2.75
C VAL A 452 23.24 -1.97 -1.80
N GLN A 453 23.10 -1.45 -0.59
CA GLN A 453 22.25 -2.07 0.45
C GLN A 453 20.75 -1.93 0.15
N GLY A 454 20.37 -0.88 -0.58
CA GLY A 454 18.98 -0.47 -0.80
C GLY A 454 18.59 0.70 0.10
N ALA A 455 17.65 1.52 -0.38
CA ALA A 455 17.04 2.61 0.36
C ALA A 455 15.86 2.13 1.22
N GLU A 456 15.53 2.86 2.28
CA GLU A 456 14.28 2.62 2.99
C GLU A 456 13.09 2.91 2.08
N LEU A 457 12.18 1.93 1.96
CA LEU A 457 10.98 2.07 1.15
C LEU A 457 9.90 2.84 1.92
N THR A 458 9.38 3.90 1.31
CA THR A 458 8.35 4.80 1.85
C THR A 458 7.05 4.79 1.03
N PHE A 459 6.84 3.76 0.20
CA PHE A 459 5.64 3.63 -0.63
C PHE A 459 4.40 3.35 0.22
N GLN A 460 3.25 3.92 -0.15
CA GLN A 460 1.98 3.72 0.57
C GLN A 460 1.51 2.26 0.54
N ASP A 461 1.81 1.56 -0.54
CA ASP A 461 1.51 0.14 -0.79
C ASP A 461 2.70 -0.78 -0.45
N LYS A 462 3.63 -0.33 0.42
CA LYS A 462 4.78 -1.15 0.86
C LYS A 462 4.35 -2.51 1.39
N SER A 463 3.20 -2.62 2.07
CA SER A 463 2.69 -3.89 2.57
C SER A 463 2.29 -4.89 1.48
N GLU A 464 2.09 -4.43 0.24
CA GLU A 464 1.83 -5.28 -0.93
C GLU A 464 3.13 -5.79 -1.57
N ILE A 465 4.28 -5.22 -1.20
CA ILE A 465 5.58 -5.68 -1.70
C ILE A 465 5.91 -6.98 -1.01
N ALA A 466 6.00 -8.05 -1.79
CA ALA A 466 6.43 -9.34 -1.30
C ALA A 466 7.91 -9.31 -0.88
N VAL A 467 8.23 -10.04 0.19
CA VAL A 467 9.58 -10.12 0.78
C VAL A 467 10.67 -10.45 -0.26
N TRP A 468 10.34 -11.28 -1.26
CA TRP A 468 11.28 -11.66 -2.31
C TRP A 468 11.69 -10.51 -3.24
N ALA A 469 10.85 -9.48 -3.38
CA ALA A 469 11.09 -8.32 -4.24
C ALA A 469 11.67 -7.12 -3.49
N GLU A 470 11.49 -7.07 -2.17
CA GLU A 470 11.77 -5.89 -1.34
C GLU A 470 13.19 -5.36 -1.52
N LYS A 471 14.20 -6.24 -1.50
CA LYS A 471 15.60 -5.86 -1.70
C LYS A 471 15.88 -5.28 -3.08
N ALA A 472 15.33 -5.87 -4.14
CA ALA A 472 15.55 -5.36 -5.49
C ALA A 472 14.90 -3.98 -5.66
N ILE A 473 13.70 -3.82 -5.11
CA ILE A 473 12.98 -2.54 -5.17
C ILE A 473 13.75 -1.47 -4.37
N SER A 474 14.22 -1.77 -3.17
CA SER A 474 15.02 -0.83 -2.37
C SER A 474 16.31 -0.41 -3.08
N GLN A 475 16.98 -1.32 -3.78
CA GLN A 475 18.15 -1.00 -4.59
C GLN A 475 17.80 -0.07 -5.76
N THR A 476 16.71 -0.32 -6.50
CA THR A 476 16.29 0.57 -7.59
C THR A 476 15.93 1.99 -7.14
N VAL A 477 15.34 2.12 -5.95
CA VAL A 477 15.03 3.43 -5.35
C VAL A 477 16.32 4.16 -4.98
N GLN A 478 17.27 3.47 -4.34
CA GLN A 478 18.56 4.06 -3.99
C GLN A 478 19.35 4.53 -5.22
N LEU A 479 19.28 3.77 -6.31
CA LEU A 479 19.93 4.09 -7.58
C LEU A 479 19.18 5.16 -8.38
N GLY A 480 18.02 5.63 -7.92
CA GLY A 480 17.21 6.63 -8.63
C GLY A 480 16.57 6.13 -9.93
N ILE A 481 16.55 4.80 -10.14
CA ILE A 481 15.99 4.17 -11.35
C ILE A 481 14.46 4.21 -11.28
N VAL A 482 13.90 3.90 -10.10
CA VAL A 482 12.44 3.88 -9.85
C VAL A 482 12.09 4.83 -8.71
N SER A 483 11.06 5.66 -8.92
CA SER A 483 10.58 6.63 -7.91
C SER A 483 9.13 6.39 -7.47
N GLY A 484 8.48 5.33 -7.98
CA GLY A 484 7.05 5.08 -7.78
C GLY A 484 6.14 5.96 -8.66
N TYR A 485 4.84 5.90 -8.39
CA TYR A 485 3.81 6.69 -9.06
C TYR A 485 3.54 8.00 -8.29
N PRO A 486 2.93 9.02 -8.94
CA PRO A 486 2.62 10.29 -8.30
C PRO A 486 1.71 10.21 -7.07
N ASP A 487 0.96 9.12 -6.92
CA ASP A 487 0.12 8.83 -5.75
C ASP A 487 0.91 8.24 -4.57
N GLY A 488 2.23 8.07 -4.70
CA GLY A 488 3.09 7.51 -3.65
C GLY A 488 3.12 5.99 -3.60
N THR A 489 2.57 5.31 -4.60
CA THR A 489 2.56 3.83 -4.68
C THR A 489 3.68 3.28 -5.58
N PHE A 490 4.06 2.02 -5.40
CA PHE A 490 4.96 1.29 -6.30
C PHE A 490 4.19 0.40 -7.29
N ARG A 491 3.03 -0.14 -6.87
CA ARG A 491 2.13 -1.08 -7.55
C ARG A 491 2.83 -2.40 -7.91
N PRO A 492 3.27 -3.20 -6.92
CA PRO A 492 4.13 -4.37 -7.18
C PRO A 492 3.46 -5.44 -8.03
N GLY A 493 2.15 -5.64 -7.88
CA GLY A 493 1.37 -6.62 -8.65
C GLY A 493 0.83 -6.14 -9.99
N ALA A 494 1.01 -4.86 -10.33
CA ALA A 494 0.55 -4.35 -11.63
C ALA A 494 1.48 -4.80 -12.76
N ASN A 495 0.90 -5.23 -13.89
CA ASN A 495 1.68 -5.56 -15.09
C ASN A 495 2.33 -4.30 -15.67
N ILE A 496 3.60 -4.38 -16.05
CA ILE A 496 4.35 -3.23 -16.55
C ILE A 496 4.03 -2.98 -18.03
N THR A 497 3.79 -1.71 -18.38
CA THR A 497 3.57 -1.31 -19.79
C THR A 497 4.89 -1.17 -20.55
N HIS A 498 4.84 -1.23 -21.90
CA HIS A 498 6.02 -0.98 -22.73
C HIS A 498 6.66 0.39 -22.44
N ALA A 499 5.86 1.44 -22.26
CA ALA A 499 6.37 2.78 -21.96
C ALA A 499 7.14 2.82 -20.62
N GLU A 500 6.59 2.18 -19.58
CA GLU A 500 7.26 2.10 -18.27
C GLU A 500 8.55 1.28 -18.36
N MET A 501 8.50 0.11 -19.00
CA MET A 501 9.67 -0.74 -19.20
C MET A 501 10.79 0.01 -19.93
N ALA A 502 10.45 0.76 -21.00
CA ALA A 502 11.42 1.56 -21.75
C ALA A 502 12.06 2.65 -20.89
N THR A 503 11.28 3.33 -20.03
CA THR A 503 11.85 4.34 -19.13
C THR A 503 12.83 3.76 -18.13
N ILE A 504 12.52 2.60 -17.55
CA ILE A 504 13.39 1.95 -16.56
C ILE A 504 14.69 1.49 -17.22
N VAL A 505 14.61 0.80 -18.36
CA VAL A 505 15.78 0.29 -19.07
C VAL A 505 16.68 1.43 -19.56
N SER A 506 16.09 2.49 -20.13
CA SER A 506 16.86 3.63 -20.65
C SER A 506 17.58 4.40 -19.54
N LYS A 507 16.89 4.68 -18.43
CA LYS A 507 17.52 5.31 -17.25
C LYS A 507 18.68 4.47 -16.72
N THR A 508 18.48 3.15 -16.64
CA THR A 508 19.51 2.22 -16.16
C THR A 508 20.72 2.16 -17.08
N SER A 509 20.50 2.25 -18.39
CA SER A 509 21.57 2.19 -19.40
C SER A 509 22.55 3.35 -19.30
N GLY A 510 22.19 4.45 -18.61
CA GLY A 510 22.98 5.68 -18.59
C GLY A 510 22.96 6.44 -19.92
N ILE A 511 22.09 6.07 -20.85
CA ILE A 511 21.96 6.73 -22.16
C ILE A 511 21.30 8.11 -21.93
N PRO A 512 21.85 9.20 -22.52
CA PRO A 512 21.22 10.51 -22.44
C PRO A 512 19.79 10.49 -22.98
N LEU A 513 18.85 11.01 -22.19
CA LEU A 513 17.42 11.06 -22.55
C LEU A 513 17.09 12.47 -23.05
N ASP A 514 16.59 12.56 -24.29
CA ASP A 514 16.15 13.82 -24.88
C ASP A 514 14.65 13.74 -25.17
N SER A 515 13.85 14.48 -24.40
CA SER A 515 12.39 14.49 -24.52
C SER A 515 11.89 15.22 -25.78
N SER A 516 12.75 15.93 -26.50
CA SER A 516 12.39 16.58 -27.77
C SER A 516 12.48 15.64 -28.98
N MET A 517 13.14 14.49 -28.81
CA MET A 517 13.36 13.53 -29.87
C MET A 517 12.12 12.66 -30.09
N ARG A 518 11.75 12.49 -31.36
CA ARG A 518 10.70 11.55 -31.78
C ARG A 518 11.27 10.15 -32.04
N THR A 519 10.40 9.17 -31.94
CA THR A 519 10.71 7.78 -32.30
C THR A 519 10.46 7.52 -33.78
N GLY A 520 10.98 6.41 -34.29
CA GLY A 520 10.67 5.88 -35.62
C GLY A 520 9.40 5.02 -35.66
N PHE A 521 8.72 4.82 -34.53
CA PHE A 521 7.51 4.01 -34.45
C PHE A 521 6.30 4.72 -35.08
N THR A 522 5.42 3.94 -35.71
CA THR A 522 4.24 4.44 -36.42
C THR A 522 3.21 5.10 -35.50
N ASP A 523 3.25 4.79 -34.22
CA ASP A 523 2.38 5.27 -33.15
C ASP A 523 3.13 6.19 -32.17
N ASP A 524 4.16 6.91 -32.62
CA ASP A 524 4.90 7.91 -31.81
C ASP A 524 3.96 8.91 -31.10
N ALA A 525 2.85 9.27 -31.75
CA ALA A 525 1.85 10.19 -31.20
C ALA A 525 1.17 9.66 -29.93
N ASP A 526 1.08 8.34 -29.75
CA ASP A 526 0.45 7.70 -28.60
C ASP A 526 1.42 7.54 -27.42
N ILE A 527 2.72 7.77 -27.64
CA ILE A 527 3.75 7.69 -26.60
C ILE A 527 3.59 8.90 -25.67
N PRO A 528 3.37 8.71 -24.36
CA PRO A 528 3.27 9.82 -23.42
C PRO A 528 4.56 10.64 -23.36
N ASP A 529 4.43 11.95 -23.17
CA ASP A 529 5.58 12.87 -23.17
C ASP A 529 6.64 12.50 -22.12
N TRP A 530 6.21 11.96 -20.96
CA TRP A 530 7.12 11.50 -19.92
C TRP A 530 7.98 10.29 -20.33
N ALA A 531 7.53 9.49 -21.31
CA ALA A 531 8.22 8.31 -21.79
C ALA A 531 9.01 8.57 -23.08
N ARG A 532 8.60 9.56 -23.89
CA ARG A 532 9.08 9.77 -25.27
C ARG A 532 10.59 9.77 -25.41
N GLY A 533 11.30 10.55 -24.58
CA GLY A 533 12.76 10.62 -24.64
C GLY A 533 13.45 9.29 -24.32
N ALA A 534 12.87 8.49 -23.42
CA ALA A 534 13.38 7.16 -23.11
C ALA A 534 13.09 6.16 -24.23
N VAL A 535 11.88 6.17 -24.79
CA VAL A 535 11.55 5.28 -25.92
C VAL A 535 12.46 5.56 -27.11
N SER A 536 12.69 6.84 -27.46
CA SER A 536 13.58 7.24 -28.55
C SER A 536 15.03 6.81 -28.30
N ALA A 537 15.52 6.95 -27.05
CA ALA A 537 16.85 6.52 -26.68
C ALA A 537 17.01 4.98 -26.77
N ALA A 538 16.05 4.22 -26.25
CA ALA A 538 16.07 2.77 -26.29
C ALA A 538 15.95 2.21 -27.73
N GLU A 539 15.11 2.83 -28.58
CA GLU A 539 14.98 2.48 -30.00
C GLU A 539 16.31 2.64 -30.73
N LYS A 540 16.93 3.83 -30.63
CA LYS A 540 18.20 4.14 -31.32
C LYS A 540 19.35 3.21 -30.95
N ASN A 541 19.33 2.69 -29.73
CA ASN A 541 20.36 1.78 -29.24
C ASN A 541 19.98 0.30 -29.42
N GLY A 542 18.86 -0.01 -30.09
CA GLY A 542 18.46 -1.37 -30.41
C GLY A 542 18.01 -2.18 -29.19
N ILE A 543 17.54 -1.51 -28.14
CA ILE A 543 17.03 -2.19 -26.93
C ILE A 543 15.65 -2.79 -27.21
N ILE A 544 14.79 -2.04 -27.90
CA ILE A 544 13.37 -2.37 -28.06
C ILE A 544 13.16 -3.48 -29.07
N ILE A 545 12.47 -4.53 -28.63
CA ILE A 545 11.87 -5.58 -29.46
C ILE A 545 10.43 -5.79 -29.00
N VAL A 546 9.44 -5.54 -29.86
CA VAL A 546 8.01 -5.74 -29.58
C VAL A 546 7.49 -6.88 -30.44
N GLY A 547 7.01 -7.96 -29.83
CA GLY A 547 6.52 -9.15 -30.54
C GLY A 547 7.50 -9.70 -31.59
N GLY A 548 8.81 -9.68 -31.29
CA GLY A 548 9.88 -10.12 -32.20
C GLY A 548 10.26 -9.14 -33.30
N LYS A 549 9.76 -7.90 -33.28
CA LYS A 549 10.06 -6.86 -34.27
C LYS A 549 10.77 -5.67 -33.63
N THR A 550 11.72 -5.09 -34.35
CA THR A 550 12.48 -3.88 -33.94
C THR A 550 11.93 -2.59 -34.54
N SER A 551 10.89 -2.66 -35.38
CA SER A 551 10.27 -1.53 -36.06
C SER A 551 8.76 -1.76 -36.24
N GLY A 552 7.95 -0.71 -36.31
CA GLY A 552 6.49 -0.80 -36.46
C GLY A 552 5.76 0.05 -35.42
N SER A 553 4.76 -0.53 -34.76
CA SER A 553 4.06 0.11 -33.63
C SER A 553 4.70 -0.31 -32.31
N PHE A 554 4.97 0.66 -31.43
CA PHE A 554 5.53 0.46 -30.09
C PHE A 554 4.49 0.00 -29.08
N THR A 555 3.23 0.42 -29.23
CA THR A 555 2.10 0.13 -28.34
C THR A 555 2.38 0.53 -26.87
N PRO A 556 2.50 1.82 -26.56
CA PRO A 556 3.04 2.30 -25.27
C PRO A 556 2.27 1.84 -24.02
N GLN A 557 0.96 1.58 -24.15
CA GLN A 557 0.09 1.12 -23.07
C GLN A 557 -0.08 -0.41 -23.03
N ALA A 558 0.47 -1.15 -24.00
CA ALA A 558 0.40 -2.60 -23.98
C ALA A 558 1.25 -3.16 -22.84
N LEU A 559 0.76 -4.25 -22.25
CA LEU A 559 1.46 -4.96 -21.18
C LEU A 559 2.65 -5.71 -21.76
N SER A 560 3.79 -5.59 -21.10
CA SER A 560 5.03 -6.22 -21.54
C SER A 560 5.01 -7.71 -21.21
N THR A 561 5.46 -8.53 -22.16
CA THR A 561 5.64 -9.96 -21.94
C THR A 561 6.96 -10.26 -21.24
N ARG A 562 7.06 -11.45 -20.63
CA ARG A 562 8.28 -11.94 -19.98
C ARG A 562 9.42 -12.14 -20.99
N ALA A 563 9.11 -12.53 -22.23
CA ALA A 563 10.07 -12.62 -23.32
C ALA A 563 10.64 -11.25 -23.72
N GLU A 564 9.80 -10.23 -23.87
CA GLU A 564 10.25 -8.86 -24.18
C GLU A 564 11.12 -8.31 -23.07
N ALA A 565 10.71 -8.50 -21.81
CA ALA A 565 11.51 -8.10 -20.65
C ALA A 565 12.91 -8.75 -20.64
N ALA A 566 13.00 -10.06 -20.88
CA ALA A 566 14.28 -10.74 -20.97
C ALA A 566 15.14 -10.21 -22.12
N ALA A 567 14.54 -10.01 -23.29
CA ALA A 567 15.23 -9.50 -24.47
C ALA A 567 15.76 -8.08 -24.29
N TRP A 568 14.96 -7.17 -23.73
CA TRP A 568 15.38 -5.78 -23.54
C TRP A 568 16.51 -5.66 -22.51
N LEU A 569 16.47 -6.46 -21.44
CA LEU A 569 17.56 -6.49 -20.44
C LEU A 569 18.86 -7.05 -21.03
N VAL A 570 18.80 -8.09 -21.86
CA VAL A 570 19.98 -8.62 -22.55
C VAL A 570 20.56 -7.59 -23.52
N ASN A 571 19.71 -6.92 -24.30
CA ASN A 571 20.15 -5.86 -25.22
C ASN A 571 20.75 -4.67 -24.48
N MET A 572 20.15 -4.26 -23.36
CA MET A 572 20.64 -3.21 -22.47
C MET A 572 22.07 -3.49 -22.01
N LEU A 573 22.34 -4.70 -21.50
CA LEU A 573 23.68 -5.09 -21.05
C LEU A 573 24.71 -5.09 -22.20
N GLY A 574 24.27 -5.42 -23.41
CA GLY A 574 25.11 -5.37 -24.61
C GLY A 574 25.59 -3.96 -24.98
N ILE A 575 24.91 -2.92 -24.52
CA ILE A 575 25.32 -1.51 -24.69
C ILE A 575 26.36 -1.12 -23.64
N GLN A 576 26.13 -1.47 -22.37
CA GLN A 576 27.05 -1.17 -21.28
C GLN A 576 28.41 -1.86 -21.43
N ALA A 577 28.50 -2.98 -22.15
CA ALA A 577 29.77 -3.65 -22.44
C ALA A 577 30.60 -2.97 -23.56
N LYS A 578 30.05 -1.97 -24.26
CA LYS A 578 30.69 -1.27 -25.40
C LYS A 578 31.08 0.18 -25.11
N GLY A 579 30.57 0.76 -24.02
CA GLY A 579 30.96 2.08 -23.51
C GLY A 579 31.87 1.93 -22.32
#